data_AF-A0A1R1D505-F1
#
_entry.id   AF-A0A1R1D505-F1
#
_cell.length_a   1.000
_cell.length_b   1.000
_cell.length_c   1.000
_cell.angle_alpha   90.00
_cell.angle_beta   90.00
_cell.angle_gamma   90.00
#
_symmetry.space_group_name_H-M   'P 1'
#
loop_
_entity.id
_entity.type
_entity.pdbx_description
1 polymer ?
#
loop_
_entity_poly.entity_id
_entity_poly.type
_entity_poly.pdbx_seq_one_letter_code
_entity_poly.pdbx_strand_id
1 'polypeptide(L)'
;MKKWNMKLAILAGAVVIIGLVIYGGTSLYSKLNQVNELNERLNESAEAAEGLESPVPTKEPADQIEQTPAAEPTLAPELVPSTQPDDVIQPTPTATLTPEQASNNVDKGQKPEKAATSSEEKSRKKKEIDASVTAKLDNLKSSCQAASRSLIQQITDELSGNEDATLADIQSKYLSKVITAESDCDLKFNELISNAKSEYKAAELGDQPFPDWSSQYENAKAGARADALAAIVNSIK
;
A
#
# COMPACT_ATOMS: atom_id res chain seq x y z
N MET A 1 -15.58 -25.04 40.55
CA MET A 1 -16.31 -23.93 39.91
C MET A 1 -15.44 -22.79 39.35
N LYS A 2 -14.11 -22.77 39.52
CA LYS A 2 -13.27 -21.61 39.12
C LYS A 2 -12.83 -21.59 37.63
N LYS A 3 -12.70 -22.76 36.98
CA LYS A 3 -12.17 -22.86 35.60
C LYS A 3 -13.15 -22.41 34.51
N TRP A 4 -14.46 -22.43 34.78
CA TRP A 4 -15.48 -22.06 33.78
C TRP A 4 -15.62 -20.54 33.64
N ASN A 5 -15.52 -19.81 34.74
CA ASN A 5 -15.61 -18.34 34.75
C ASN A 5 -14.40 -17.68 34.04
N MET A 6 -13.24 -18.32 34.07
CA MET A 6 -12.04 -17.82 33.38
C MET A 6 -12.17 -17.94 31.85
N LYS A 7 -12.74 -19.04 31.34
CA LYS A 7 -13.00 -19.18 29.90
C LYS A 7 -14.04 -18.17 29.39
N LEU A 8 -15.05 -17.85 30.20
CA LEU A 8 -16.06 -16.83 29.87
C LEU A 8 -15.48 -15.41 29.81
N ALA A 9 -14.56 -15.06 30.72
CA ALA A 9 -13.91 -13.75 30.71
C ALA A 9 -13.00 -13.55 29.48
N ILE A 10 -12.25 -14.59 29.08
CA ILE A 10 -11.39 -14.54 27.88
C ILE A 10 -12.24 -14.38 26.60
N LEU A 11 -13.36 -15.08 26.50
CA LEU A 11 -14.26 -14.99 25.34
C LEU A 11 -14.88 -13.58 25.22
N ALA A 12 -15.30 -12.98 26.34
CA ALA A 12 -15.86 -11.63 26.36
C ALA A 12 -14.83 -10.56 25.96
N GLY A 13 -13.57 -10.71 26.38
CA GLY A 13 -12.48 -9.80 25.99
C GLY A 13 -12.20 -9.81 24.49
N ALA A 14 -12.20 -10.99 23.86
CA ALA A 14 -11.96 -11.14 22.43
C ALA A 14 -13.03 -10.41 21.58
N VAL A 15 -14.30 -10.46 21.99
CA VAL A 15 -15.41 -9.80 21.26
C VAL A 15 -15.27 -8.28 21.26
N VAL A 16 -14.84 -7.69 22.38
CA VAL A 16 -14.65 -6.24 22.49
C VAL A 16 -13.51 -5.76 21.58
N ILE A 17 -12.40 -6.51 21.51
CA ILE A 17 -11.27 -6.16 20.64
C ILE A 17 -11.67 -6.25 19.17
N ILE A 18 -12.40 -7.31 18.77
CA ILE A 18 -12.91 -7.44 17.40
C ILE A 18 -13.83 -6.25 17.05
N GLY A 19 -14.71 -5.83 17.97
CA GLY A 19 -15.57 -4.66 17.78
C GLY A 19 -14.79 -3.37 17.57
N LEU A 20 -13.72 -3.14 18.34
CA LEU A 20 -12.85 -1.97 18.19
C LEU A 20 -12.06 -1.98 16.88
N VAL A 21 -11.60 -3.14 16.41
CA VAL A 21 -10.89 -3.25 15.11
C VAL A 21 -11.84 -2.97 13.95
N ILE A 22 -13.08 -3.48 14.00
CA ILE A 22 -14.09 -3.23 12.95
C ILE A 22 -14.52 -1.76 12.96
N TYR A 23 -14.80 -1.18 14.13
CA TYR A 23 -15.24 0.21 14.25
C TYR A 23 -14.12 1.22 13.96
N GLY A 24 -12.88 0.92 14.39
CA GLY A 24 -11.70 1.72 14.08
C GLY A 24 -11.33 1.66 12.59
N GLY A 25 -11.44 0.47 11.98
CA GLY A 25 -11.15 0.27 10.56
C GLY A 25 -12.05 1.10 9.64
N THR A 26 -13.35 1.19 9.92
CA THR A 26 -14.27 2.01 9.13
C THR A 26 -14.04 3.51 9.31
N SER A 27 -13.68 3.97 10.51
CA SER A 27 -13.35 5.38 10.75
C SER A 27 -12.03 5.82 10.10
N LEU A 28 -11.05 4.93 9.97
CA LEU A 28 -9.78 5.20 9.30
C LEU A 28 -9.92 5.21 7.78
N TYR A 29 -10.76 4.34 7.22
CA TYR A 29 -11.03 4.30 5.78
C TYR A 29 -11.63 5.61 5.26
N SER A 30 -12.49 6.27 6.05
CA SER A 30 -13.03 7.58 5.71
C SER A 30 -11.99 8.71 5.69
N LYS A 31 -10.88 8.57 6.43
CA LYS A 31 -9.77 9.55 6.43
C LYS A 31 -8.75 9.30 5.33
N LEU A 32 -8.52 8.05 4.94
CA LEU A 32 -7.67 7.72 3.79
C LEU A 32 -8.24 8.25 2.46
N ASN A 33 -9.56 8.30 2.30
CA ASN A 33 -10.18 8.97 1.15
C ASN A 33 -9.90 10.49 1.14
N GLN A 34 -9.89 11.16 2.30
CA GLN A 34 -9.50 12.58 2.38
C GLN A 34 -8.02 12.81 2.03
N VAL A 35 -7.14 11.88 2.40
CA VAL A 35 -5.70 11.99 2.06
C VAL A 35 -5.48 11.83 0.56
N ASN A 36 -6.21 10.92 -0.11
CA ASN A 36 -6.15 10.82 -1.57
C ASN A 36 -6.66 12.09 -2.26
N GLU A 37 -7.75 12.68 -1.76
CA GLU A 37 -8.28 13.95 -2.27
C GLU A 37 -7.29 15.13 -2.03
N LEU A 38 -6.61 15.15 -0.89
CA LEU A 38 -5.55 16.14 -0.64
C LEU A 38 -4.32 15.92 -1.53
N ASN A 39 -3.93 14.67 -1.78
CA ASN A 39 -2.76 14.35 -2.60
C ASN A 39 -3.04 14.67 -4.09
N GLU A 40 -4.28 14.47 -4.53
CA GLU A 40 -4.74 14.87 -5.85
C GLU A 40 -4.77 16.41 -5.98
N ARG A 41 -5.26 17.12 -4.95
CA ARG A 41 -5.18 18.59 -4.90
C ARG A 41 -3.75 19.13 -4.86
N LEU A 42 -2.82 18.48 -4.17
CA LEU A 42 -1.41 18.87 -4.15
C LEU A 42 -0.76 18.72 -5.54
N ASN A 43 -1.11 17.65 -6.26
CA ASN A 43 -0.63 17.44 -7.63
C ASN A 43 -1.25 18.45 -8.61
N GLU A 44 -2.53 18.77 -8.46
CA GLU A 44 -3.22 19.81 -9.25
C GLU A 44 -2.69 21.23 -8.94
N SER A 45 -2.35 21.51 -7.68
CA SER A 45 -1.78 22.80 -7.26
C SER A 45 -0.35 23.01 -7.78
N ALA A 46 0.43 21.93 -7.91
CA ALA A 46 1.79 21.99 -8.44
C ALA A 46 1.81 22.34 -9.93
N GLU A 47 0.84 21.85 -10.71
CA GLU A 47 0.69 22.18 -12.13
C GLU A 47 0.11 23.59 -12.36
N ALA A 48 -0.69 24.11 -11.42
CA ALA A 48 -1.22 25.48 -11.48
C ALA A 48 -0.21 26.59 -11.11
N ALA A 49 0.92 26.24 -10.48
CA ALA A 49 1.91 27.20 -9.98
C ALA A 49 2.91 27.68 -11.06
N GLU A 50 2.95 27.08 -12.25
CA GLU A 50 3.85 27.52 -13.34
C GLU A 50 3.28 28.66 -14.20
N GLY A 51 2.10 29.21 -13.87
CA GLY A 51 1.37 30.17 -14.72
C GLY A 51 1.10 31.56 -14.14
N LEU A 52 1.49 31.88 -12.90
CA LEU A 52 1.12 33.17 -12.28
C LEU A 52 2.33 33.98 -11.83
N GLU A 53 2.45 35.15 -12.45
CA GLU A 53 3.35 36.23 -12.08
C GLU A 53 3.25 36.59 -10.59
N SER A 54 4.42 36.85 -10.01
CA SER A 54 4.67 37.30 -8.64
C SER A 54 3.70 38.39 -8.15
N PRO A 55 2.98 38.22 -7.03
CA PRO A 55 2.38 39.33 -6.33
C PRO A 55 3.37 39.96 -5.33
N VAL A 56 3.47 41.29 -5.44
CA VAL A 56 4.23 42.23 -4.62
C VAL A 56 3.88 42.10 -3.12
N PRO A 57 4.87 42.21 -2.20
CA PRO A 57 4.61 42.14 -0.76
C PRO A 57 3.98 43.45 -0.26
N THR A 58 2.76 43.38 0.27
CA THR A 58 2.10 44.49 0.96
C THR A 58 2.15 44.28 2.48
N LYS A 59 2.56 45.34 3.17
CA LYS A 59 2.89 45.43 4.59
C LYS A 59 1.71 45.17 5.54
N GLU A 60 2.10 44.63 6.69
CA GLU A 60 1.62 44.81 8.08
C GLU A 60 0.51 45.86 8.34
N PRO A 61 -0.36 45.59 9.34
CA PRO A 61 -0.06 46.17 10.66
C PRO A 61 -0.25 45.20 11.85
N ALA A 62 0.60 45.42 12.84
CA ALA A 62 0.55 44.92 14.19
C ALA A 62 -0.79 45.19 14.91
N ASP A 63 -1.26 44.23 15.72
CA ASP A 63 -1.47 44.50 17.14
C ASP A 63 -1.60 43.22 18.00
N GLN A 64 -1.23 43.40 19.25
CA GLN A 64 -0.96 42.47 20.35
C GLN A 64 -2.14 41.59 20.75
N ILE A 65 -1.87 40.36 21.25
CA ILE A 65 -2.21 39.96 22.65
C ILE A 65 -1.14 38.99 23.18
N GLU A 66 -0.60 39.43 24.31
CA GLU A 66 0.33 38.83 25.26
C GLU A 66 -0.32 37.68 26.06
N GLN A 67 0.33 36.51 26.16
CA GLN A 67 0.27 35.63 27.35
C GLN A 67 1.31 34.49 27.28
N THR A 68 2.14 34.40 28.32
CA THR A 68 3.17 33.39 28.66
C THR A 68 3.45 33.58 30.17
N PRO A 69 3.98 32.64 31.00
CA PRO A 69 4.39 31.23 30.79
C PRO A 69 3.87 30.22 31.85
N ALA A 70 4.08 28.92 31.58
CA ALA A 70 4.64 27.89 32.49
C ALA A 70 4.27 26.48 31.94
N ALA A 71 5.10 25.45 31.87
CA ALA A 71 6.53 25.25 32.08
C ALA A 71 6.88 23.93 31.35
N GLU A 72 8.12 23.83 30.89
CA GLU A 72 8.77 22.65 30.29
C GLU A 72 8.96 21.50 31.32
N PRO A 73 9.21 20.24 30.88
CA PRO A 73 10.57 19.90 30.46
C PRO A 73 10.68 19.01 29.20
N THR A 74 11.63 19.42 28.36
CA THR A 74 12.70 18.64 27.71
C THR A 74 12.62 17.11 27.83
N LEU A 75 12.58 16.43 26.68
CA LEU A 75 13.44 15.26 26.39
C LEU A 75 13.62 15.13 24.87
N ALA A 76 14.85 15.38 24.42
CA ALA A 76 15.31 15.21 23.05
C ALA A 76 15.67 13.73 22.78
N PRO A 77 15.33 13.18 21.62
CA PRO A 77 15.99 11.97 21.11
C PRO A 77 17.16 12.35 20.19
N GLU A 78 18.34 11.84 20.57
CA GLU A 78 19.58 11.81 19.81
C GLU A 78 19.39 11.17 18.43
N LEU A 79 19.79 11.90 17.37
CA LEU A 79 19.97 11.36 16.02
C LEU A 79 21.26 10.54 15.99
N VAL A 80 21.15 9.21 15.88
CA VAL A 80 22.28 8.34 15.55
C VAL A 80 22.47 8.23 14.02
N PRO A 81 23.71 8.22 13.50
CA PRO A 81 23.99 8.14 12.06
C PRO A 81 23.70 6.74 11.51
N SER A 82 22.95 6.68 10.40
CA SER A 82 22.75 5.44 9.64
C SER A 82 23.95 5.19 8.73
N THR A 83 24.65 4.09 8.99
CA THR A 83 25.76 3.58 8.18
C THR A 83 25.21 2.77 7.01
N GLN A 84 25.49 3.26 5.82
CA GLN A 84 25.32 2.60 4.52
C GLN A 84 26.20 1.34 4.44
N PRO A 85 25.75 0.30 3.73
CA PRO A 85 26.64 -0.27 2.73
C PRO A 85 25.97 -0.44 1.36
N ASP A 86 26.72 -0.02 0.36
CA ASP A 86 26.68 -0.46 -1.03
C ASP A 86 26.32 -1.95 -1.16
N ASP A 87 25.36 -2.27 -2.03
CA ASP A 87 25.61 -3.33 -2.99
C ASP A 87 24.91 -3.05 -4.32
N VAL A 88 25.74 -2.98 -5.34
CA VAL A 88 25.45 -2.67 -6.73
C VAL A 88 25.18 -3.99 -7.42
N ILE A 89 23.93 -4.24 -7.84
CA ILE A 89 23.66 -5.27 -8.86
C ILE A 89 22.91 -4.63 -10.03
N GLN A 90 23.72 -4.28 -11.02
CA GLN A 90 23.41 -3.87 -12.37
C GLN A 90 22.93 -5.09 -13.20
N PRO A 91 21.73 -5.08 -13.79
CA PRO A 91 21.39 -6.05 -14.83
C PRO A 91 21.85 -5.55 -16.21
N THR A 92 22.72 -6.32 -16.84
CA THR A 92 23.19 -6.21 -18.23
C THR A 92 22.07 -6.56 -19.21
N PRO A 93 21.73 -5.72 -20.20
CA PRO A 93 20.98 -6.17 -21.36
C PRO A 93 21.94 -6.68 -22.45
N THR A 94 21.89 -7.99 -22.73
CA THR A 94 22.51 -8.60 -23.90
C THR A 94 21.73 -8.19 -25.15
N ALA A 95 22.34 -7.33 -25.97
CA ALA A 95 21.88 -7.01 -27.31
C ALA A 95 22.25 -8.14 -28.28
N THR A 96 21.26 -8.74 -28.92
CA THR A 96 21.46 -9.63 -30.09
C THR A 96 21.08 -8.86 -31.35
N LEU A 97 22.07 -8.70 -32.22
CA LEU A 97 21.99 -8.04 -33.53
C LEU A 97 21.27 -8.94 -34.56
N THR A 98 20.34 -8.31 -35.29
CA THR A 98 20.03 -8.32 -36.75
C THR A 98 20.42 -9.55 -37.61
N PRO A 99 19.57 -9.89 -38.61
CA PRO A 99 19.96 -9.55 -39.98
C PRO A 99 18.87 -8.83 -40.80
N GLU A 100 19.36 -7.93 -41.66
CA GLU A 100 18.68 -7.26 -42.77
C GLU A 100 17.89 -8.21 -43.66
N GLN A 101 16.75 -7.75 -44.15
CA GLN A 101 16.31 -8.10 -45.49
C GLN A 101 15.62 -6.92 -46.17
N ALA A 102 16.27 -6.39 -47.19
CA ALA A 102 15.73 -5.41 -48.12
C ALA A 102 14.69 -6.05 -49.05
N SER A 103 13.59 -5.35 -49.35
CA SER A 103 12.97 -5.43 -50.67
C SER A 103 12.06 -4.24 -50.98
N ASN A 104 12.12 -3.88 -52.26
CA ASN A 104 11.68 -2.69 -52.97
C ASN A 104 10.15 -2.46 -53.11
N ASN A 105 9.81 -1.16 -53.19
CA ASN A 105 8.82 -0.49 -54.06
C ASN A 105 7.35 -0.98 -54.12
N VAL A 106 6.40 -0.06 -53.89
CA VAL A 106 5.55 0.53 -54.95
C VAL A 106 4.72 1.68 -54.37
N ASP A 107 4.87 2.83 -55.01
CA ASP A 107 4.08 4.05 -54.91
C ASP A 107 2.65 3.83 -55.42
N LYS A 108 1.65 4.15 -54.59
CA LYS A 108 0.33 4.66 -55.02
C LYS A 108 -0.40 5.28 -53.83
N GLY A 109 -0.67 6.58 -53.96
CA GLY A 109 -1.37 7.40 -52.97
C GLY A 109 -2.75 6.87 -52.60
N GLN A 110 -2.84 6.31 -51.39
CA GLN A 110 -4.05 6.28 -50.59
C GLN A 110 -3.73 7.01 -49.29
N LYS A 111 -4.40 8.14 -49.06
CA LYS A 111 -4.38 8.87 -47.80
C LYS A 111 -4.80 7.89 -46.69
N PRO A 112 -3.92 7.52 -45.74
CA PRO A 112 -4.29 6.54 -44.73
C PRO A 112 -5.38 7.13 -43.84
N GLU A 113 -6.51 6.45 -43.75
CA GLU A 113 -7.48 6.59 -42.66
C GLU A 113 -6.77 6.20 -41.35
N LYS A 114 -6.07 7.18 -40.76
CA LYS A 114 -5.21 7.03 -39.59
C LYS A 114 -5.98 6.95 -38.25
N ALA A 115 -7.31 6.81 -38.31
CA ALA A 115 -8.18 6.98 -37.14
C ALA A 115 -8.71 5.64 -36.57
N ALA A 116 -8.83 4.59 -37.38
CA ALA A 116 -9.40 3.31 -36.93
C ALA A 116 -8.42 2.47 -36.09
N THR A 117 -7.10 2.60 -36.30
CA THR A 117 -6.07 1.82 -35.60
C THR A 117 -5.87 2.23 -34.13
N SER A 118 -6.25 3.45 -33.74
CA SER A 118 -6.01 3.98 -32.39
C SER A 118 -6.86 3.30 -31.31
N SER A 119 -8.14 3.02 -31.59
CA SER A 119 -9.06 2.46 -30.58
C SER A 119 -8.75 1.00 -30.24
N GLU A 120 -8.44 0.18 -31.26
CA GLU A 120 -8.11 -1.23 -31.08
C GLU A 120 -6.75 -1.41 -30.39
N GLU A 121 -5.77 -0.56 -30.74
CA GLU A 121 -4.46 -0.55 -30.09
C GLU A 121 -4.57 -0.14 -28.62
N LYS A 122 -5.36 0.90 -28.29
CA LYS A 122 -5.62 1.30 -26.90
C LYS A 122 -6.30 0.19 -26.10
N SER A 123 -7.31 -0.47 -26.66
CA SER A 123 -7.98 -1.61 -26.03
C SER A 123 -7.03 -2.78 -25.77
N ARG A 124 -6.14 -3.07 -26.73
CA ARG A 124 -5.12 -4.10 -26.57
C ARG A 124 -4.11 -3.75 -25.47
N LYS A 125 -3.57 -2.52 -25.46
CA LYS A 125 -2.64 -2.05 -24.42
C LYS A 125 -3.29 -2.08 -23.03
N LYS A 126 -4.54 -1.66 -22.93
CA LYS A 126 -5.29 -1.71 -21.66
C LYS A 126 -5.36 -3.14 -21.11
N LYS A 127 -5.76 -4.10 -21.96
CA LYS A 127 -5.83 -5.52 -21.55
C LYS A 127 -4.47 -6.08 -21.11
N GLU A 128 -3.39 -5.66 -21.78
CA GLU A 128 -2.03 -6.08 -21.45
C GLU A 128 -1.57 -5.53 -20.10
N ILE A 129 -1.79 -4.23 -19.86
CA ILE A 129 -1.49 -3.59 -18.57
C ILE A 129 -2.36 -4.22 -17.47
N ASP A 130 -3.67 -4.39 -17.72
CA ASP A 130 -4.60 -5.01 -16.77
C ASP A 130 -4.13 -6.40 -16.34
N ALA A 131 -3.75 -7.23 -17.30
CA ALA A 131 -3.26 -8.59 -17.05
C ALA A 131 -1.94 -8.58 -16.28
N SER A 132 -1.00 -7.70 -16.65
CA SER A 132 0.29 -7.54 -15.98
C SER A 132 0.12 -7.14 -14.51
N VAL A 133 -0.68 -6.10 -14.25
CA VAL A 133 -0.93 -5.61 -12.89
C VAL A 133 -1.70 -6.65 -12.07
N THR A 134 -2.67 -7.33 -12.67
CA THR A 134 -3.40 -8.42 -11.98
C THR A 134 -2.46 -9.55 -11.58
N ALA A 135 -1.55 -9.98 -12.46
CA ALA A 135 -0.56 -11.00 -12.13
C ALA A 135 0.39 -10.55 -11.00
N LYS A 136 0.86 -9.30 -11.03
CA LYS A 136 1.68 -8.71 -9.96
C LYS A 136 0.91 -8.64 -8.63
N LEU A 137 -0.38 -8.29 -8.68
CA LEU A 137 -1.25 -8.24 -7.51
C LEU A 137 -1.45 -9.63 -6.90
N ASP A 138 -1.68 -10.66 -7.71
CA ASP A 138 -1.86 -12.02 -7.21
C ASP A 138 -0.58 -12.60 -6.61
N ASN A 139 0.58 -12.26 -7.18
CA ASN A 139 1.86 -12.57 -6.58
C ASN A 139 2.04 -11.85 -5.23
N LEU A 140 1.70 -10.55 -5.16
CA LEU A 140 1.76 -9.78 -3.92
C LEU A 140 0.84 -10.38 -2.84
N LYS A 141 -0.43 -10.67 -3.16
CA LYS A 141 -1.38 -11.34 -2.27
C LYS A 141 -0.80 -12.64 -1.73
N SER A 142 -0.24 -13.47 -2.60
CA SER A 142 0.35 -14.77 -2.23
C SER A 142 1.54 -14.59 -1.29
N SER A 143 2.42 -13.63 -1.56
CA SER A 143 3.57 -13.30 -0.70
C SER A 143 3.13 -12.80 0.67
N CYS A 144 2.14 -11.90 0.71
CA CYS A 144 1.57 -11.36 1.94
C CYS A 144 0.86 -12.44 2.79
N GLN A 145 0.11 -13.33 2.14
CA GLN A 145 -0.50 -14.49 2.79
C GLN A 145 0.56 -15.45 3.36
N ALA A 146 1.65 -15.69 2.63
CA ALA A 146 2.75 -16.52 3.12
C ALA A 146 3.44 -15.90 4.34
N ALA A 147 3.71 -14.59 4.32
CA ALA A 147 4.25 -13.86 5.46
C ALA A 147 3.31 -13.93 6.67
N SER A 148 2.01 -13.72 6.47
CA SER A 148 0.99 -13.85 7.51
C SER A 148 0.98 -15.27 8.11
N ARG A 149 0.93 -16.31 7.27
CA ARG A 149 0.99 -17.73 7.71
C ARG A 149 2.26 -18.05 8.49
N SER A 150 3.40 -17.51 8.08
CA SER A 150 4.65 -17.68 8.82
C SER A 150 4.59 -17.05 10.21
N LEU A 151 4.02 -15.84 10.34
CA LEU A 151 3.83 -15.19 11.64
C LEU A 151 2.85 -15.96 12.53
N ILE A 152 1.74 -16.44 11.96
CA ILE A 152 0.76 -17.26 12.67
C ILE A 152 1.42 -18.53 13.20
N GLN A 153 2.22 -19.21 12.39
CA GLN A 153 2.91 -20.42 12.82
C GLN A 153 3.85 -20.14 14.00
N GLN A 154 4.62 -19.04 13.95
CA GLN A 154 5.48 -18.64 15.08
C GLN A 154 4.66 -18.37 16.35
N ILE A 155 3.50 -17.72 16.23
CA ILE A 155 2.60 -17.48 17.36
C ILE A 155 2.06 -18.79 17.93
N THR A 156 1.60 -19.70 17.08
CA THR A 156 1.10 -21.02 17.47
C THR A 156 2.18 -21.88 18.13
N ASP A 157 3.40 -21.88 17.58
CA ASP A 157 4.53 -22.62 18.14
C ASP A 157 4.91 -22.08 19.52
N GLU A 158 4.91 -20.75 19.72
CA GLU A 158 5.15 -20.13 21.03
C GLU A 158 4.06 -20.50 22.04
N LEU A 159 2.78 -20.43 21.64
CA LEU A 159 1.64 -20.74 22.50
C LEU A 159 1.61 -22.22 22.91
N SER A 160 2.03 -23.13 22.03
CA SER A 160 2.06 -24.56 22.31
C SER A 160 3.32 -25.00 23.07
N GLY A 161 4.44 -24.28 22.88
CA GLY A 161 5.73 -24.61 23.50
C GLY A 161 5.98 -23.97 24.87
N ASN A 162 5.20 -22.96 25.25
CA ASN A 162 5.41 -22.23 26.50
C ASN A 162 4.09 -22.05 27.27
N GLU A 163 3.83 -22.92 28.24
CA GLU A 163 2.62 -22.87 29.08
C GLU A 163 2.51 -21.58 29.92
N ASP A 164 3.62 -20.90 30.16
CA ASP A 164 3.68 -19.64 30.90
C ASP A 164 3.57 -18.41 29.98
N ALA A 165 3.58 -18.57 28.65
CA ALA A 165 3.43 -17.47 27.73
C ALA A 165 2.06 -16.81 27.90
N THR A 166 2.06 -15.57 28.37
CA THR A 166 0.83 -14.81 28.50
C THR A 166 0.42 -14.22 27.16
N LEU A 167 -0.87 -13.91 27.01
CA LEU A 167 -1.35 -13.16 25.84
C LEU A 167 -0.60 -11.82 25.67
N ALA A 168 -0.17 -11.20 26.77
CA ALA A 168 0.61 -9.96 26.75
C ALA A 168 2.01 -10.17 26.14
N ASP A 169 2.65 -11.31 26.42
CA ASP A 169 3.96 -11.66 25.83
C ASP A 169 3.84 -11.87 24.33
N ILE A 170 2.79 -12.59 23.89
CA ILE A 170 2.49 -12.79 22.47
C ILE A 170 2.22 -11.46 21.77
N GLN A 171 1.37 -10.62 22.37
CA GLN A 171 1.06 -9.31 21.81
C GLN A 171 2.34 -8.47 21.69
N SER A 172 3.14 -8.35 22.75
CA SER A 172 4.38 -7.57 22.71
C SER A 172 5.37 -8.06 21.65
N LYS A 173 5.57 -9.39 21.56
CA LYS A 173 6.54 -10.02 20.67
C LYS A 173 6.12 -10.01 19.20
N TYR A 174 4.83 -10.16 18.93
CA TYR A 174 4.32 -10.38 17.56
C TYR A 174 3.52 -9.21 16.99
N LEU A 175 2.96 -8.30 17.80
CA LEU A 175 2.18 -7.17 17.28
C LEU A 175 3.00 -6.29 16.35
N SER A 176 4.23 -5.93 16.75
CA SER A 176 5.11 -5.12 15.89
C SER A 176 5.43 -5.86 14.58
N LYS A 177 5.63 -7.18 14.63
CA LYS A 177 5.92 -7.98 13.43
C LYS A 177 4.74 -8.02 12.47
N VAL A 178 3.53 -8.18 12.99
CA VAL A 178 2.29 -8.16 12.20
C VAL A 178 2.10 -6.79 11.56
N ILE A 179 2.27 -5.70 12.31
CA ILE A 179 2.16 -4.33 11.78
C ILE A 179 3.18 -4.10 10.67
N THR A 180 4.45 -4.47 10.87
CA THR A 180 5.50 -4.33 9.85
C THR A 180 5.17 -5.13 8.60
N ALA A 181 4.82 -6.41 8.74
CA ALA A 181 4.50 -7.27 7.60
C ALA A 181 3.28 -6.76 6.82
N GLU A 182 2.27 -6.24 7.50
CA GLU A 182 1.11 -5.63 6.86
C GLU A 182 1.47 -4.33 6.14
N SER A 183 2.26 -3.46 6.78
CA SER A 183 2.73 -2.22 6.19
C SER A 183 3.56 -2.47 4.92
N ASP A 184 4.44 -3.48 4.92
CA ASP A 184 5.24 -3.84 3.75
C ASP A 184 4.37 -4.27 2.58
N CYS A 185 3.29 -5.00 2.85
CA CYS A 185 2.30 -5.39 1.86
C CYS A 185 1.54 -4.19 1.31
N ASP A 186 1.11 -3.27 2.18
CA ASP A 186 0.39 -2.06 1.79
C ASP A 186 1.28 -1.13 0.95
N LEU A 187 2.56 -0.99 1.32
CA LEU A 187 3.53 -0.21 0.54
C LEU A 187 3.71 -0.77 -0.87
N LYS A 188 3.92 -2.09 -1.00
CA LYS A 188 4.05 -2.76 -2.31
C LYS A 188 2.77 -2.67 -3.14
N PHE A 189 1.60 -2.72 -2.49
CA PHE A 189 0.33 -2.53 -3.17
C PHE A 189 0.20 -1.11 -3.71
N ASN A 190 0.49 -0.09 -2.88
CA ASN A 190 0.44 1.31 -3.30
C ASN A 190 1.44 1.61 -4.43
N GLU A 191 2.64 1.03 -4.37
CA GLU A 191 3.63 1.10 -5.44
C GLU A 191 3.10 0.47 -6.73
N LEU A 192 2.51 -0.72 -6.66
CA LEU A 192 1.90 -1.40 -7.80
C LEU A 192 0.80 -0.56 -8.47
N ILE A 193 -0.08 0.05 -7.67
CA ILE A 193 -1.15 0.91 -8.18
C ILE A 193 -0.60 2.20 -8.80
N SER A 194 0.41 2.81 -8.17
CA SER A 194 1.09 4.00 -8.73
C SER A 194 1.73 3.69 -10.09
N ASN A 195 2.43 2.55 -10.20
CA ASN A 195 3.02 2.09 -11.45
C ASN A 195 1.94 1.83 -12.52
N ALA A 196 0.83 1.20 -12.16
CA ALA A 196 -0.28 0.97 -13.09
C ALA A 196 -0.89 2.28 -13.61
N LYS A 197 -1.06 3.29 -12.75
CA LYS A 197 -1.52 4.64 -13.16
C LYS A 197 -0.55 5.28 -14.15
N SER A 198 0.74 5.16 -13.90
CA SER A 198 1.80 5.65 -14.80
C SER A 198 1.75 4.95 -16.17
N GLU A 199 1.63 3.62 -16.20
CA GLU A 199 1.51 2.83 -17.43
C GLU A 199 0.25 3.22 -18.24
N TYR A 200 -0.88 3.46 -17.57
CA TYR A 200 -2.10 3.96 -18.20
C TYR A 200 -1.92 5.35 -18.81
N LYS A 201 -1.29 6.28 -18.08
CA LYS A 201 -1.02 7.63 -18.59
C LYS A 201 -0.12 7.59 -19.82
N ALA A 202 0.94 6.78 -19.78
CA ALA A 202 1.88 6.60 -20.90
C ALA A 202 1.22 5.95 -22.13
N ALA A 203 0.20 5.11 -21.93
CA ALA A 203 -0.58 4.50 -23.01
C ALA A 203 -1.75 5.36 -23.50
N GLU A 204 -1.89 6.59 -23.00
CA GLU A 204 -3.03 7.49 -23.27
C GLU A 204 -4.39 6.85 -22.93
N LEU A 205 -4.43 6.13 -21.80
CA LEU A 205 -5.61 5.43 -21.25
C LEU A 205 -6.15 6.12 -19.98
N GLY A 206 -5.70 7.33 -19.65
CA GLY A 206 -5.97 8.00 -18.36
C GLY A 206 -7.45 8.14 -17.98
N ASP A 207 -8.34 8.23 -18.97
CA ASP A 207 -9.79 8.34 -18.74
C ASP A 207 -10.48 6.97 -18.55
N GLN A 208 -9.77 5.86 -18.77
CA GLN A 208 -10.33 4.54 -18.62
C GLN A 208 -10.29 4.08 -17.16
N PRO A 209 -11.38 3.50 -16.65
CA PRO A 209 -11.40 3.00 -15.29
C PRO A 209 -10.41 1.85 -15.11
N PHE A 210 -9.72 1.87 -13.97
CA PHE A 210 -8.94 0.74 -13.50
C PHE A 210 -9.87 -0.40 -13.07
N PRO A 211 -9.42 -1.66 -13.17
CA PRO A 211 -10.04 -2.75 -12.43
C PRO A 211 -10.05 -2.46 -10.92
N ASP A 212 -10.96 -3.10 -10.20
CA ASP A 212 -11.14 -2.91 -8.76
C ASP A 212 -10.07 -3.65 -7.92
N TRP A 213 -8.78 -3.38 -8.20
CA TRP A 213 -7.65 -4.01 -7.54
C TRP A 213 -7.59 -3.72 -6.04
N SER A 214 -8.03 -2.52 -5.62
CA SER A 214 -8.10 -2.14 -4.21
C SER A 214 -9.06 -3.01 -3.42
N SER A 215 -10.29 -3.20 -3.91
CA SER A 215 -11.25 -4.10 -3.25
C SER A 215 -10.73 -5.54 -3.19
N GLN A 216 -10.10 -6.03 -4.27
CA GLN A 216 -9.49 -7.36 -4.28
C GLN A 216 -8.37 -7.51 -3.24
N TYR A 217 -7.52 -6.50 -3.10
CA TYR A 217 -6.44 -6.48 -2.11
C TYR A 217 -7.01 -6.46 -0.68
N GLU A 218 -7.94 -5.55 -0.39
CA GLU A 218 -8.56 -5.41 0.93
C GLU A 218 -9.36 -6.66 1.34
N ASN A 219 -10.06 -7.30 0.40
CA ASN A 219 -10.75 -8.56 0.67
C ASN A 219 -9.75 -9.69 1.00
N ALA A 220 -8.66 -9.80 0.24
CA ALA A 220 -7.61 -10.78 0.52
C ALA A 220 -6.94 -10.54 1.89
N LYS A 221 -6.71 -9.27 2.25
CA LYS A 221 -6.18 -8.85 3.55
C LYS A 221 -7.12 -9.20 4.70
N ALA A 222 -8.41 -8.90 4.55
CA ALA A 222 -9.44 -9.25 5.52
C ALA A 222 -9.55 -10.78 5.71
N GLY A 223 -9.52 -11.54 4.61
CA GLY A 223 -9.49 -13.01 4.65
C GLY A 223 -8.28 -13.56 5.41
N ALA A 224 -7.08 -13.04 5.11
CA ALA A 224 -5.86 -13.46 5.80
C ALA A 224 -5.90 -13.17 7.31
N ARG A 225 -6.47 -12.04 7.72
CA ARG A 225 -6.66 -11.70 9.15
C ARG A 225 -7.67 -12.64 9.82
N ALA A 226 -8.77 -12.99 9.14
CA ALA A 226 -9.75 -13.94 9.67
C ALA A 226 -9.15 -15.34 9.85
N ASP A 227 -8.39 -15.82 8.85
CA ASP A 227 -7.68 -17.10 8.91
C ASP A 227 -6.65 -17.12 10.05
N ALA A 228 -5.93 -16.01 10.25
CA ALA A 228 -4.98 -15.85 11.34
C ALA A 228 -5.64 -16.03 12.71
N LEU A 229 -6.74 -15.32 12.94
CA LEU A 229 -7.50 -15.40 14.18
C LEU A 229 -8.04 -16.82 14.41
N ALA A 230 -8.57 -17.46 13.37
CA ALA A 230 -9.06 -18.83 13.46
C ALA A 230 -7.95 -19.83 13.82
N ALA A 231 -6.77 -19.70 13.23
CA ALA A 231 -5.62 -20.54 13.54
C ALA A 231 -5.17 -20.36 15.00
N ILE A 232 -4.99 -19.12 15.46
CA ILE A 232 -4.60 -18.82 16.84
C ILE A 232 -5.61 -19.38 17.85
N VAL A 233 -6.91 -19.16 17.61
CA VAL A 233 -7.97 -19.67 18.50
C VAL A 233 -7.96 -21.20 18.57
N ASN A 234 -7.67 -21.89 17.47
CA ASN A 234 -7.57 -23.34 17.46
C ASN A 234 -6.33 -23.86 18.19
N SER A 235 -5.26 -23.07 18.30
CA SER A 235 -4.03 -23.44 19.00
C SER A 235 -4.12 -23.32 20.53
N ILE A 236 -5.08 -22.59 21.08
CA ILE A 236 -5.23 -22.37 22.54
C ILE A 236 -6.08 -23.47 23.21
N LYS A 237 -6.52 -24.48 22.47
CA LYS A 237 -7.33 -25.59 23.00
C LYS A 237 -6.50 -26.59 23.79
#